data_AF-A0A916X6F5-F1
#
_entry.id   AF-A0A916X6F5-F1
#
_cell.length_a   1.000
_cell.length_b   1.000
_cell.length_c   1.000
_cell.angle_alpha   90.00
_cell.angle_beta   90.00
_cell.angle_gamma   90.00
#
_symmetry.space_group_name_H-M   'P 1'
#
loop_
_entity.id
_entity.type
_entity.pdbx_description
1 polymer ?
#
loop_
_entity_poly.entity_id
_entity_poly.type
_entity_poly.pdbx_seq_one_letter_code
_entity_poly.pdbx_strand_id
1 'polypeptide(L)'
;MPRRLLRERRGVTAVEFAIIAPVLLLFIFGIIETGRMMWTWQALQEAAYATARCVAIGDTRCATDEQVRQYVIDRLAGSRIGLATSDVSIASTATCNGLSGMSRVALTLPYEAPLGGLFPGFPSELTVSGCMPAQGG
;
A
#
# COMPACT_ATOMS: atom_id res chain seq x y z
N MET A 1 52.70 -16.92 -18.58
CA MET A 1 52.89 -15.46 -18.73
C MET A 1 51.54 -14.74 -18.71
N PRO A 2 51.06 -14.24 -17.54
CA PRO A 2 49.72 -13.64 -17.39
C PRO A 2 49.69 -12.15 -17.76
N ARG A 3 50.59 -11.67 -18.62
CA ARG A 3 50.77 -10.23 -18.91
C ARG A 3 49.76 -9.65 -19.91
N ARG A 4 48.95 -10.48 -20.58
CA ARG A 4 47.91 -10.01 -21.52
C ARG A 4 46.62 -9.57 -20.82
N LEU A 5 46.29 -10.15 -19.65
CA LEU A 5 45.09 -9.77 -18.88
C LEU A 5 45.19 -8.34 -18.32
N LEU A 6 46.40 -7.85 -18.05
CA LEU A 6 46.64 -6.51 -17.49
C LEU A 6 46.53 -5.37 -18.52
N ARG A 7 46.39 -5.67 -19.83
CA ARG A 7 46.36 -4.67 -20.92
C ARG A 7 45.02 -4.61 -21.66
N GLU A 8 44.00 -5.31 -21.17
CA GLU A 8 42.65 -5.22 -21.73
C GLU A 8 41.85 -4.09 -21.06
N ARG A 9 41.74 -2.94 -21.76
CA ARG A 9 40.90 -1.82 -21.34
C ARG A 9 39.40 -2.16 -21.27
N ARG A 10 38.96 -3.21 -21.98
CA ARG A 10 37.56 -3.68 -21.96
C ARG A 10 37.16 -4.32 -20.63
N GLY A 11 38.10 -4.96 -19.92
CA GLY A 11 37.86 -5.51 -18.59
C GLY A 11 37.75 -4.42 -17.51
N VAL A 12 38.52 -3.34 -17.65
CA VAL A 12 38.51 -2.20 -16.73
C VAL A 12 37.13 -1.51 -16.70
N THR A 13 36.54 -1.24 -17.87
CA THR A 13 35.19 -0.65 -17.96
C THR A 13 34.10 -1.55 -17.36
N ALA A 14 34.26 -2.88 -17.44
CA ALA A 14 33.33 -3.80 -16.81
C ALA A 14 33.42 -3.78 -15.27
N VAL A 15 34.64 -3.62 -14.73
CA VAL A 15 34.88 -3.49 -13.29
C VAL A 15 34.36 -2.16 -12.74
N GLU A 16 34.56 -1.06 -13.47
CA GLU A 16 34.02 0.26 -13.10
C GLU A 16 32.48 0.24 -13.02
N PHE A 17 31.82 -0.38 -14.00
CA PHE A 17 30.37 -0.55 -13.97
C PHE A 17 29.91 -1.45 -12.82
N ALA A 18 30.64 -2.53 -12.52
CA ALA A 18 30.29 -3.43 -11.42
C ALA A 18 30.29 -2.74 -10.04
N ILE A 19 31.04 -1.65 -9.87
CA ILE A 19 31.07 -0.86 -8.62
C ILE A 19 29.88 0.12 -8.56
N ILE A 20 29.47 0.70 -9.69
CA ILE A 20 28.38 1.68 -9.75
C ILE A 20 27.01 1.01 -9.81
N ALA A 21 26.91 -0.13 -10.49
CA ALA A 21 25.66 -0.84 -10.73
C ALA A 21 24.87 -1.16 -9.45
N PRO A 22 25.47 -1.60 -8.32
CA PRO A 22 24.71 -1.83 -7.08
C PRO A 22 24.00 -0.57 -6.56
N VAL A 23 24.65 0.59 -6.60
CA VAL A 23 24.07 1.86 -6.17
C VAL A 23 22.94 2.29 -7.10
N LEU A 24 23.14 2.13 -8.41
CA LEU A 24 22.13 2.43 -9.41
C LEU A 24 20.89 1.53 -9.26
N LEU A 25 21.09 0.22 -9.05
CA LEU A 25 20.01 -0.72 -8.84
C LEU A 25 19.23 -0.41 -7.56
N LEU A 26 19.92 -0.10 -6.46
CA LEU A 26 19.27 0.34 -5.22
C LEU A 26 18.39 1.58 -5.44
N PHE A 27 18.88 2.55 -6.21
CA PHE A 27 18.12 3.75 -6.53
C PHE A 27 16.87 3.45 -7.39
N ILE A 28 17.01 2.61 -8.41
CA ILE A 28 15.89 2.20 -9.27
C ILE A 28 14.84 1.43 -8.47
N PHE A 29 15.26 0.43 -7.68
CA PHE A 29 14.33 -0.33 -6.84
C PHE A 29 13.69 0.56 -5.76
N GLY A 30 14.41 1.52 -5.20
CA GLY A 30 13.86 2.48 -4.26
C GLY A 30 12.73 3.33 -4.86
N ILE A 31 12.91 3.81 -6.10
CA ILE A 31 11.87 4.54 -6.84
C ILE A 31 10.65 3.65 -7.12
N ILE A 32 10.89 2.44 -7.64
CA ILE A 32 9.82 1.49 -7.96
C ILE A 32 9.00 1.17 -6.71
N GLU A 33 9.67 0.90 -5.59
CA GLU A 33 9.03 0.51 -4.35
C GLU A 33 8.21 1.65 -3.76
N THR A 34 8.74 2.87 -3.77
CA THR A 34 7.99 4.05 -3.31
C THR A 34 6.77 4.31 -4.20
N GLY A 35 6.92 4.18 -5.52
CA GLY A 35 5.80 4.34 -6.46
C GLY A 35 4.70 3.28 -6.23
N ARG A 36 5.10 2.02 -6.02
CA ARG A 36 4.18 0.92 -5.70
C ARG A 36 3.46 1.18 -4.38
N MET A 37 4.18 1.60 -3.34
CA MET A 37 3.62 1.92 -2.02
C MET A 37 2.58 3.04 -2.12
N MET A 38 2.90 4.11 -2.83
CA MET A 38 1.99 5.24 -3.01
C MET A 38 0.74 4.85 -3.80
N TRP A 39 0.89 4.04 -4.85
CA TRP A 39 -0.25 3.48 -5.58
C TRP A 39 -1.15 2.65 -4.65
N THR A 40 -0.57 1.74 -3.86
CA THR A 40 -1.35 0.91 -2.92
C THR A 40 -2.06 1.76 -1.87
N TRP A 41 -1.39 2.79 -1.34
CA TRP A 41 -1.99 3.71 -0.37
C TRP A 41 -3.19 4.44 -0.95
N GLN A 42 -3.07 4.99 -2.16
CA GLN A 42 -4.16 5.70 -2.82
C GLN A 42 -5.36 4.79 -3.11
N ALA A 43 -5.11 3.58 -3.62
CA ALA A 43 -6.16 2.61 -3.89
C ALA A 43 -6.92 2.19 -2.60
N LEU A 44 -6.19 1.91 -1.52
CA LEU A 44 -6.79 1.60 -0.22
C LEU A 44 -7.59 2.79 0.32
N GLN A 45 -7.06 4.02 0.21
CA GLN A 45 -7.73 5.23 0.70
C GLN A 45 -9.05 5.48 -0.05
N GLU A 46 -9.05 5.33 -1.38
CA GLU A 46 -10.26 5.44 -2.20
C GLU A 46 -11.29 4.37 -1.81
N ALA A 47 -10.86 3.12 -1.63
CA ALA A 47 -11.73 2.03 -1.22
C ALA A 47 -12.35 2.28 0.17
N ALA A 48 -11.54 2.73 1.14
CA ALA A 48 -12.01 3.05 2.48
C ALA A 48 -13.06 4.17 2.48
N TYR A 49 -12.85 5.24 1.70
CA TYR A 49 -13.83 6.33 1.57
C TYR A 49 -15.12 5.89 0.88
N ALA A 50 -15.02 5.14 -0.22
CA ALA A 50 -16.18 4.62 -0.93
C ALA A 50 -17.02 3.70 -0.03
N THR A 51 -16.36 2.88 0.77
CA THR A 51 -17.01 1.96 1.71
C THR A 51 -17.65 2.72 2.88
N ALA A 52 -16.94 3.68 3.48
CA ALA A 52 -17.50 4.52 4.52
C ALA A 52 -18.75 5.28 4.02
N ARG A 53 -18.75 5.72 2.75
CA ARG A 53 -19.93 6.33 2.11
C ARG A 53 -21.07 5.33 1.94
N CYS A 54 -20.76 4.13 1.48
CA CYS A 54 -21.75 3.06 1.28
C CYS A 54 -22.49 2.73 2.59
N VAL A 55 -21.75 2.65 3.71
CA VAL A 55 -22.32 2.50 5.06
C VAL A 55 -23.12 3.73 5.47
N ALA A 56 -22.57 4.93 5.29
CA ALA A 56 -23.20 6.18 5.71
C ALA A 56 -24.57 6.44 5.04
N ILE A 57 -24.75 6.05 3.78
CA ILE A 57 -26.01 6.21 3.04
C ILE A 57 -26.99 5.05 3.24
N GLY A 58 -26.61 4.01 3.98
CA GLY A 58 -27.44 2.81 4.17
C GLY A 58 -27.67 2.01 2.89
N ASP A 59 -26.67 1.93 1.99
CA ASP A 59 -26.78 1.12 0.76
C ASP A 59 -26.91 -0.37 1.12
N THR A 60 -27.78 -1.11 0.42
CA THR A 60 -28.03 -2.53 0.69
C THR A 60 -26.79 -3.42 0.49
N ARG A 61 -25.80 -2.94 -0.28
CA ARG A 61 -24.49 -3.57 -0.44
C ARG A 61 -23.57 -3.42 0.77
N CYS A 62 -23.94 -2.63 1.77
CA CYS A 62 -23.17 -2.37 2.98
C CYS A 62 -24.05 -2.45 4.24
N ALA A 63 -25.13 -3.24 4.20
CA ALA A 63 -26.09 -3.34 5.31
C ALA A 63 -25.60 -4.20 6.49
N THR A 64 -24.66 -5.11 6.23
CA THR A 64 -24.02 -5.95 7.25
C THR A 64 -22.50 -5.85 7.15
N ASP A 65 -21.80 -6.10 8.25
CA ASP A 65 -20.34 -6.08 8.26
C ASP A 65 -19.73 -7.01 7.20
N GLU A 66 -20.34 -8.17 6.94
CA GLU A 66 -19.86 -9.08 5.90
C GLU A 66 -19.97 -8.46 4.51
N GLN A 67 -21.11 -7.83 4.21
CA GLN A 67 -21.29 -7.13 2.93
C GLN A 67 -20.33 -5.95 2.79
N VAL A 68 -20.05 -5.22 3.88
CA VAL A 68 -19.05 -4.15 3.89
C VAL A 68 -17.65 -4.69 3.56
N ARG A 69 -17.26 -5.84 4.13
CA ARG A 69 -15.98 -6.48 3.83
C ARG A 69 -15.89 -6.92 2.37
N GLN A 70 -16.93 -7.57 1.84
CA GLN A 70 -16.98 -7.97 0.44
C GLN A 70 -16.94 -6.77 -0.51
N TYR A 71 -17.65 -5.69 -0.17
CA TYR A 71 -17.64 -4.46 -0.95
C TYR A 71 -16.23 -3.87 -1.12
N VAL A 72 -15.42 -3.86 -0.04
CA VAL A 72 -14.01 -3.43 -0.10
C VAL A 72 -13.20 -4.34 -1.01
N ILE A 73 -13.35 -5.67 -0.85
CA ILE A 73 -12.61 -6.66 -1.65
C ILE A 73 -12.92 -6.51 -3.14
N ASP A 74 -14.20 -6.37 -3.49
CA ASP A 74 -14.65 -6.15 -4.87
C ASP A 74 -14.08 -4.85 -5.45
N ARG A 75 -14.03 -3.78 -4.64
CA ARG A 75 -13.45 -2.50 -5.05
C ARG A 75 -11.95 -2.62 -5.36
N LEU A 76 -11.24 -3.49 -4.64
CA LEU A 76 -9.81 -3.69 -4.79
C LEU A 76 -9.44 -4.79 -5.79
N ALA A 77 -10.38 -5.59 -6.28
CA ALA A 77 -10.12 -6.73 -7.18
C ALA A 77 -9.29 -6.36 -8.44
N GLY A 78 -9.48 -5.15 -8.99
CA GLY A 78 -8.73 -4.64 -10.14
C GLY A 78 -7.33 -4.10 -9.82
N SER A 79 -7.04 -3.83 -8.55
CA SER A 79 -5.83 -3.11 -8.11
C SER A 79 -4.62 -4.01 -7.85
N ARG A 80 -4.77 -5.35 -7.97
CA ARG A 80 -3.77 -6.37 -7.60
C ARG A 80 -3.37 -6.33 -6.11
N ILE A 81 -4.22 -5.77 -5.27
CA ILE A 81 -4.06 -5.72 -3.82
C ILE A 81 -4.92 -6.85 -3.22
N GLY A 82 -4.27 -7.80 -2.56
CA GLY A 82 -4.96 -8.84 -1.79
C GLY A 82 -5.21 -8.33 -0.38
N LEU A 83 -6.48 -8.18 0.01
CA LEU A 83 -6.86 -7.76 1.36
C LEU A 83 -7.71 -8.87 1.98
N ALA A 84 -7.39 -9.27 3.21
CA ALA A 84 -8.21 -10.24 3.93
C ALA A 84 -9.42 -9.55 4.57
N THR A 85 -10.49 -10.30 4.83
CA THR A 85 -11.67 -9.79 5.54
C THR A 85 -11.32 -9.34 6.97
N SER A 86 -10.31 -9.94 7.59
CA SER A 86 -9.76 -9.55 8.90
C SER A 86 -9.10 -8.17 8.91
N ASP A 87 -8.68 -7.68 7.75
CA ASP A 87 -7.93 -6.43 7.60
C ASP A 87 -8.85 -5.21 7.52
N VAL A 88 -10.16 -5.44 7.54
CA VAL A 88 -11.22 -4.43 7.45
C VAL A 88 -11.84 -4.25 8.83
N SER A 89 -11.68 -3.05 9.37
CA SER A 89 -12.33 -2.63 10.63
C SER A 89 -13.41 -1.59 10.34
N ILE A 90 -14.57 -1.78 10.98
CA ILE A 90 -15.77 -0.96 10.77
C ILE A 90 -16.17 -0.41 12.13
N ALA A 91 -16.39 0.90 12.21
CA ALA A 91 -16.88 1.57 13.41
C ALA A 91 -18.04 2.49 13.04
N SER A 92 -19.26 2.07 13.37
CA SER A 92 -20.49 2.80 13.08
C SER A 92 -20.65 4.09 13.91
N THR A 93 -19.94 4.17 15.04
CA THR A 93 -19.79 5.38 15.86
C THR A 93 -18.32 5.63 16.14
N ALA A 94 -17.74 6.53 15.36
CA ALA A 94 -16.35 6.94 15.44
C ALA A 94 -16.25 8.46 15.61
N THR A 95 -15.11 8.88 16.13
CA THR A 95 -14.69 10.27 16.09
C THR A 95 -13.65 10.41 14.99
N CYS A 96 -13.94 11.24 13.98
CA CYS A 96 -13.02 11.53 12.89
C CYS A 96 -12.72 13.02 12.87
N ASN A 97 -11.44 13.40 12.89
CA ASN A 97 -11.00 14.81 12.91
C ASN A 97 -11.70 15.66 14.00
N GLY A 98 -11.95 15.07 15.16
CA GLY A 98 -12.64 15.73 16.29
C GLY A 98 -14.16 15.75 16.22
N LEU A 99 -14.77 15.22 15.15
CA LEU A 99 -16.23 15.13 14.98
C LEU A 99 -16.74 13.75 15.37
N SER A 100 -17.62 13.69 16.37
CA SER A 100 -18.34 12.47 16.78
C SER A 100 -19.54 12.18 15.88
N GLY A 101 -20.05 10.95 15.91
CA GLY A 101 -21.20 10.54 15.09
C GLY A 101 -20.83 10.24 13.64
N MET A 102 -19.57 9.89 13.40
CA MET A 102 -19.06 9.51 12.09
C MET A 102 -19.05 7.98 11.98
N SER A 103 -19.28 7.45 10.78
CA SER A 103 -18.92 6.09 10.43
C SER A 103 -17.48 6.07 9.90
N ARG A 104 -16.66 5.14 10.41
CA ARG A 104 -15.26 4.96 10.00
C ARG A 104 -15.04 3.54 9.49
N VAL A 105 -14.39 3.44 8.35
CA VAL A 105 -13.87 2.17 7.81
C VAL A 105 -12.35 2.30 7.72
N ALA A 106 -11.61 1.42 8.39
CA ALA A 106 -10.15 1.38 8.32
C ALA A 106 -9.66 0.06 7.73
N LEU A 107 -8.68 0.15 6.85
CA LEU A 107 -8.08 -0.98 6.14
C LEU A 107 -6.61 -1.07 6.57
N THR A 108 -6.15 -2.26 6.93
CA THR A 108 -4.76 -2.51 7.33
C THR A 108 -4.15 -3.59 6.46
N LEU A 109 -3.28 -3.19 5.54
CA LEU A 109 -2.65 -4.13 4.62
C LEU A 109 -1.23 -4.44 5.10
N PRO A 110 -0.87 -5.71 5.38
CA PRO A 110 0.53 -6.08 5.55
C PRO A 110 1.31 -5.79 4.25
N TYR A 111 2.39 -5.03 4.36
CA TYR A 111 3.14 -4.55 3.21
C TYR A 111 4.59 -4.97 3.31
N GLU A 112 4.96 -5.97 2.52
CA GLU A 112 6.35 -6.41 2.40
C GLU A 112 7.03 -5.65 1.27
N ALA A 113 8.04 -4.85 1.64
CA ALA A 113 8.91 -4.17 0.70
C ALA A 113 10.16 -5.01 0.45
N PRO A 114 10.54 -5.32 -0.80
CA PRO A 114 11.77 -6.07 -1.10
C PRO A 114 13.04 -5.41 -0.53
N LEU A 115 13.05 -4.08 -0.39
CA LEU A 115 14.13 -3.31 0.21
C LEU A 115 13.89 -2.94 1.69
N GLY A 116 12.78 -3.38 2.31
CA GLY A 116 12.38 -2.97 3.66
C GLY A 116 13.40 -3.35 4.74
N GLY A 117 14.06 -4.49 4.61
CA GLY A 117 15.11 -4.92 5.54
C GLY A 117 16.41 -4.12 5.43
N LEU A 118 16.62 -3.38 4.34
CA LEU A 118 17.82 -2.58 4.11
C LEU A 118 17.68 -1.15 4.65
N PHE A 119 16.47 -0.61 4.69
CA PHE A 119 16.19 0.77 5.05
C PHE A 119 15.35 0.84 6.35
N PRO A 120 15.96 1.22 7.48
CA PRO A 120 15.21 1.42 8.71
C PRO A 120 14.18 2.54 8.51
N GLY A 121 12.90 2.23 8.75
CA GLY A 121 11.79 3.17 8.60
C GLY A 121 10.79 2.86 7.48
N PHE A 122 11.02 1.81 6.69
CA PHE A 122 9.96 1.30 5.81
C PHE A 122 8.84 0.66 6.64
N PRO A 123 7.58 1.04 6.42
CA PRO A 123 6.47 0.45 7.16
C PRO A 123 6.23 -0.99 6.71
N SER A 124 6.00 -1.88 7.68
CA SER A 124 5.59 -3.27 7.45
C SER A 124 4.07 -3.41 7.24
N GLU A 125 3.32 -2.34 7.46
CA GLU A 125 1.87 -2.29 7.29
C GLU A 125 1.44 -0.92 6.77
N LEU A 126 0.42 -0.91 5.91
CA LEU A 126 -0.23 0.30 5.42
C LEU A 126 -1.63 0.38 6.03
N THR A 127 -1.86 1.39 6.86
CA THR A 127 -3.16 1.64 7.47
C THR A 127 -3.77 2.91 6.90
N VAL A 128 -4.96 2.78 6.31
CA VAL A 128 -5.76 3.90 5.82
C VAL A 128 -7.13 3.90 6.49
N SER A 129 -7.80 5.04 6.52
CA SER A 129 -9.19 5.08 6.94
C SER A 129 -10.01 6.11 6.18
N GLY A 130 -11.25 5.73 5.87
CA GLY A 130 -12.28 6.61 5.36
C GLY A 130 -13.28 6.95 6.46
N CYS A 131 -13.72 8.21 6.49
CA CYS A 131 -14.70 8.71 7.46
C CYS A 131 -15.84 9.41 6.74
N MET A 132 -17.08 9.14 7.15
CA MET A 132 -18.30 9.77 6.63
C MET A 132 -19.31 10.04 7.76
N PRO A 133 -20.17 11.05 7.67
CA PRO A 133 -21.21 11.30 8.68
C PRO A 133 -22.22 10.14 8.70
N ALA A 134 -22.55 9.61 9.88
CA ALA A 134 -23.55 8.55 10.00
C ALA A 134 -24.95 9.16 9.82
N GLN A 135 -25.61 8.88 8.70
CA GLN A 135 -26.96 9.43 8.38
C GLN A 135 -28.10 8.45 8.72
N GLY A 136 -27.84 7.34 9.41
CA GLY A 136 -28.87 6.35 9.72
C GLY A 136 -28.50 5.44 10.87
N GLY A 137 -29.16 5.67 12.02
CA GLY A 137 -29.32 4.75 13.14
C GLY A 137 -30.77 4.83 13.60
#